data_AF-A0A8I0JGZ5-F1
#
_entry.id   AF-A0A8I0JGZ5-F1
#
_cell.length_a   1.000
_cell.length_b   1.000
_cell.length_c   1.000
_cell.angle_alpha   90.00
_cell.angle_beta   90.00
_cell.angle_gamma   90.00
#
_symmetry.space_group_name_H-M   'P 1'
#
loop_
_entity.id
_entity.type
_entity.pdbx_description
1 polymer ?
#
loop_
_entity_poly.entity_id
_entity_poly.type
_entity_poly.pdbx_seq_one_letter_code
_entity_poly.pdbx_strand_id
1 'polypeptide(L)'
;MTHAEFVVHVRESYACLFDPSTSEETWSLFLIANTGWNGLIEEYLRRVEVFLSNQGLLSKVYVRQIEEKWGGLRCYLSPTDDFRLSAELAAALSGIYHEIADRSYHTCDVCGGPGRLISNNGRYVTRCNDHIADRRFTMDCREIGRGLKHKYVASAEDNSGERIGNR
;
A
#
# COMPACT_ATOMS: atom_id res chain seq x y z
N MET A 1 -4.88 0.92 -16.06
CA MET A 1 -5.43 1.38 -14.78
C MET A 1 -4.38 2.23 -14.09
N THR A 2 -4.71 3.46 -13.72
CA THR A 2 -3.85 4.35 -12.94
C THR A 2 -3.77 3.87 -11.48
N HIS A 3 -2.82 4.41 -10.71
CA HIS A 3 -2.73 4.11 -9.28
C HIS A 3 -4.02 4.50 -8.53
N ALA A 4 -4.60 5.67 -8.82
CA ALA A 4 -5.83 6.13 -8.17
C ALA A 4 -7.03 5.23 -8.50
N GLU A 5 -7.19 4.83 -9.76
CA GLU A 5 -8.23 3.87 -10.16
C GLU A 5 -8.06 2.53 -9.44
N PHE A 6 -6.82 2.07 -9.26
CA PHE A 6 -6.57 0.81 -8.56
C PHE A 6 -6.90 0.90 -7.06
N VAL A 7 -6.61 2.03 -6.42
CA VAL A 7 -7.00 2.26 -5.01
C VAL A 7 -8.51 2.21 -4.85
N VAL A 8 -9.28 2.82 -5.76
CA VAL A 8 -10.75 2.74 -5.76
C VAL A 8 -11.21 1.30 -5.95
N HIS A 9 -10.66 0.58 -6.94
CA HIS A 9 -10.96 -0.83 -7.17
C HIS A 9 -10.73 -1.70 -5.93
N VAL A 10 -9.60 -1.51 -5.24
CA VAL A 10 -9.27 -2.23 -4.02
C VAL A 10 -10.27 -1.92 -2.91
N ARG A 11 -10.63 -0.65 -2.73
CA ARG A 11 -11.60 -0.21 -1.72
C ARG A 11 -12.98 -0.82 -1.95
N GLU A 12 -13.45 -0.88 -3.20
CA GLU A 12 -14.77 -1.42 -3.54
C GLU A 12 -14.79 -2.94 -3.47
N SER A 13 -13.76 -3.61 -4.00
CA SER A 13 -13.73 -5.07 -4.13
C SER A 13 -13.40 -5.78 -2.82
N TYR A 14 -12.57 -5.17 -1.98
CA TYR A 14 -12.06 -5.79 -0.75
C TYR A 14 -12.44 -4.99 0.50
N ALA A 15 -13.55 -4.24 0.45
CA ALA A 15 -14.01 -3.37 1.54
C ALA A 15 -13.99 -4.05 2.92
N CYS A 16 -14.32 -5.34 2.97
CA CYS A 16 -14.39 -6.12 4.20
C CYS A 16 -13.02 -6.37 4.87
N LEU A 17 -11.91 -6.24 4.14
CA LEU A 17 -10.56 -6.37 4.69
C LEU A 17 -10.07 -5.09 5.37
N PHE A 18 -10.88 -4.04 5.38
CA PHE A 18 -10.50 -2.74 5.88
C PHE A 18 -11.37 -2.33 7.05
N ASP A 19 -10.75 -1.65 7.99
CA ASP A 19 -11.41 -1.16 9.18
C ASP A 19 -12.40 -0.05 8.79
N PRO A 20 -13.72 -0.20 9.05
CA PRO A 20 -14.73 0.77 8.64
C PRO A 20 -14.60 2.12 9.38
N SER A 21 -13.82 2.18 10.46
CA SER A 21 -13.50 3.42 11.17
C SER A 21 -12.32 4.20 10.58
N THR A 22 -11.67 3.68 9.54
CA THR A 22 -10.50 4.31 8.91
C THR A 22 -10.86 5.65 8.27
N SER A 23 -10.14 6.72 8.65
CA SER A 23 -10.32 8.06 8.05
C SER A 23 -9.84 8.11 6.60
N GLU A 24 -10.37 9.03 5.80
CA GLU A 24 -9.96 9.22 4.39
C GLU A 24 -8.47 9.59 4.26
N GLU A 25 -7.89 10.33 5.21
CA GLU A 25 -6.45 10.60 5.24
C GLU A 25 -5.63 9.31 5.38
N THR A 26 -6.08 8.40 6.23
CA THR A 26 -5.41 7.11 6.45
C THR A 26 -5.50 6.24 5.21
N TRP A 27 -6.64 6.27 4.51
CA TRP A 27 -6.81 5.60 3.22
C TRP A 27 -5.84 6.07 2.15
N SER A 28 -5.53 7.37 2.10
CA SER A 28 -4.56 7.91 1.13
C SER A 28 -3.14 7.36 1.31
N LEU A 29 -2.83 6.83 2.51
CA LEU A 29 -1.54 6.24 2.86
C LEU A 29 -1.56 4.71 2.85
N PHE A 30 -2.72 4.11 2.59
CA PHE A 30 -2.92 2.68 2.65
C PHE A 30 -2.10 1.94 1.58
N LEU A 31 -2.08 2.43 0.34
CA LEU A 31 -1.42 1.76 -0.78
C LEU A 31 -0.38 2.69 -1.40
N ILE A 32 0.90 2.42 -1.14
CA ILE A 32 2.03 3.23 -1.61
C ILE A 32 3.01 2.31 -2.37
N ALA A 33 2.58 1.86 -3.55
CA ALA A 33 3.32 0.95 -4.41
C ALA A 33 3.07 1.28 -5.89
N ASN A 34 4.05 0.94 -6.74
CA ASN A 34 3.96 1.14 -8.18
C ASN A 34 3.00 0.14 -8.85
N THR A 35 2.41 0.56 -9.97
CA THR A 35 1.30 -0.14 -10.63
C THR A 35 1.66 -1.50 -11.23
N GLY A 36 2.94 -1.77 -11.49
CA GLY A 36 3.39 -3.08 -11.97
C GLY A 36 3.12 -4.20 -10.97
N TRP A 37 2.92 -3.86 -9.69
CA TRP A 37 2.60 -4.81 -8.65
C TRP A 37 1.11 -4.96 -8.35
N ASN A 38 0.23 -4.26 -9.06
CA ASN A 38 -1.22 -4.34 -8.83
C ASN A 38 -1.74 -5.79 -8.84
N GLY A 39 -1.25 -6.63 -9.76
CA GLY A 39 -1.64 -8.05 -9.80
C GLY A 39 -1.19 -8.85 -8.57
N LEU A 40 0.00 -8.56 -8.03
CA LEU A 40 0.47 -9.19 -6.79
C LEU A 40 -0.34 -8.73 -5.57
N ILE A 41 -0.68 -7.44 -5.53
CA ILE A 41 -1.49 -6.84 -4.46
C ILE A 41 -2.91 -7.42 -4.48
N GLU A 42 -3.52 -7.51 -5.66
CA GLU A 42 -4.85 -8.08 -5.83
C GLU A 42 -4.88 -9.57 -5.44
N GLU A 43 -3.86 -10.33 -5.85
CA GLU A 43 -3.74 -11.72 -5.43
C GLU A 43 -3.60 -11.87 -3.91
N TYR A 44 -2.78 -11.03 -3.28
CA TYR A 44 -2.61 -10.99 -1.83
C TYR A 44 -3.93 -10.74 -1.12
N LEU A 45 -4.65 -9.67 -1.50
CA LEU A 45 -5.92 -9.28 -0.89
C LEU A 45 -6.95 -10.40 -1.03
N ARG A 46 -7.12 -10.95 -2.23
CA ARG A 46 -8.04 -12.07 -2.48
C ARG A 46 -7.70 -13.30 -1.62
N ARG A 47 -6.43 -13.66 -1.50
CA ARG A 47 -6.00 -14.82 -0.70
C ARG A 47 -6.25 -14.59 0.80
N VAL A 48 -5.98 -13.39 1.29
CA VAL A 48 -6.25 -13.00 2.67
C VAL A 48 -7.75 -13.00 2.95
N GLU A 49 -8.57 -12.41 2.08
CA GLU A 49 -10.03 -12.39 2.21
C GLU A 49 -10.60 -13.81 2.29
N VAL A 50 -10.25 -14.68 1.34
CA VAL A 50 -10.71 -16.07 1.35
C VAL A 50 -10.25 -16.78 2.63
N PHE A 51 -9.00 -16.61 3.03
CA PHE A 51 -8.49 -17.22 4.26
C PHE A 51 -9.25 -16.75 5.49
N LEU A 52 -9.41 -15.44 5.68
CA LEU A 52 -10.11 -14.86 6.84
C LEU A 52 -11.60 -15.21 6.82
N SER A 53 -12.25 -15.24 5.65
CA SER A 53 -13.64 -15.66 5.49
C SER A 53 -13.85 -17.10 5.95
N ASN A 54 -12.99 -18.03 5.52
CA ASN A 54 -13.05 -19.44 5.92
C ASN A 54 -12.82 -19.66 7.42
N GLN A 55 -12.12 -18.74 8.08
CA GLN A 55 -11.89 -18.76 9.53
C GLN A 55 -12.93 -17.96 10.33
N GLY A 56 -13.86 -17.26 9.66
CA GLY A 56 -14.84 -16.37 10.32
C GLY A 56 -14.21 -15.12 10.96
N LEU A 57 -13.17 -14.56 10.34
CA LEU A 57 -12.32 -13.49 10.90
C LEU A 57 -12.35 -12.15 10.13
N LEU A 58 -13.21 -11.98 9.12
CA LEU A 58 -13.24 -10.78 8.25
C LEU A 58 -13.42 -9.46 9.02
N SER A 59 -14.05 -9.47 10.19
CA SER A 59 -14.25 -8.27 11.02
C SER A 59 -13.26 -8.16 12.20
N LYS A 60 -12.22 -8.99 12.23
CA LYS A 60 -11.28 -9.12 13.35
C LYS A 60 -9.84 -8.85 12.97
N VAL A 61 -9.52 -8.89 11.67
CA VAL A 61 -8.18 -8.66 11.14
C VAL A 61 -8.29 -7.79 9.91
N TYR A 62 -7.58 -6.66 9.91
CA TYR A 62 -7.63 -5.68 8.84
C TYR A 62 -6.26 -5.46 8.21
N VAL A 63 -6.25 -5.19 6.90
CA VAL A 63 -5.06 -4.70 6.21
C VAL A 63 -4.87 -3.24 6.60
N ARG A 64 -3.70 -2.91 7.12
CA ARG A 64 -3.36 -1.54 7.58
C ARG A 64 -2.61 -0.75 6.53
N GLN A 65 -1.72 -1.42 5.80
CA GLN A 65 -0.91 -0.75 4.78
C GLN A 65 -0.29 -1.76 3.82
N ILE A 66 -0.15 -1.35 2.57
CA ILE A 66 0.62 -2.00 1.51
C ILE A 66 1.60 -0.97 0.97
N GLU A 67 2.90 -1.19 1.15
CA GLU A 67 3.94 -0.23 0.76
C GLU A 67 5.08 -0.90 -0.03
N GLU A 68 5.73 -0.13 -0.90
CA GLU A 68 7.05 -0.49 -1.43
C GLU A 68 8.15 -0.13 -0.42
N LYS A 69 8.97 -1.12 -0.07
CA LYS A 69 10.14 -0.92 0.79
C LYS A 69 11.31 -1.78 0.34
N TRP A 70 12.47 -1.14 0.17
CA TRP A 70 13.71 -1.78 -0.31
C TRP A 70 13.56 -2.52 -1.64
N GLY A 71 12.71 -2.02 -2.54
CA GLY A 71 12.47 -2.63 -3.85
C GLY A 71 11.54 -3.85 -3.85
N GLY A 72 10.86 -4.14 -2.74
CA GLY A 72 9.82 -5.17 -2.65
C GLY A 72 8.55 -4.65 -1.98
N LEU A 73 7.49 -5.45 -2.02
CA LEU A 73 6.21 -5.20 -1.37
C LEU A 73 6.25 -5.57 0.11
N ARG A 74 5.59 -4.76 0.92
CA ARG A 74 5.23 -5.09 2.31
C ARG A 74 3.74 -4.93 2.49
N CYS A 75 3.11 -5.92 3.12
CA CYS A 75 1.69 -5.90 3.44
C CYS A 75 1.54 -6.13 4.94
N TYR A 76 0.91 -5.18 5.62
CA TYR A 76 0.73 -5.23 7.07
C TYR A 76 -0.72 -5.54 7.39
N LEU A 77 -0.92 -6.62 8.16
CA LEU A 77 -2.19 -6.99 8.78
C LEU A 77 -2.12 -6.69 10.26
N SER A 78 -3.25 -6.30 10.83
CA SER A 78 -3.37 -6.06 12.27
C SER A 78 -4.74 -6.55 12.74
N PRO A 79 -4.79 -7.34 13.83
CA PRO A 79 -6.06 -7.66 14.48
C PRO A 79 -6.70 -6.42 15.11
N THR A 80 -7.99 -6.50 15.41
CA THR A 80 -8.66 -5.52 16.29
C THR A 80 -8.10 -5.61 17.71
N ASP A 81 -8.24 -4.53 18.49
CA ASP A 81 -7.66 -4.43 19.83
C ASP A 81 -8.17 -5.52 20.81
N ASP A 82 -9.39 -6.00 20.58
CA ASP A 82 -10.06 -7.04 21.36
C ASP A 82 -9.78 -8.47 20.85
N PHE A 83 -9.02 -8.62 19.75
CA PHE A 83 -8.74 -9.91 19.13
C PHE A 83 -7.25 -10.25 19.13
N ARG A 84 -6.95 -11.51 19.43
CA ARG A 84 -5.59 -12.07 19.39
C ARG A 84 -5.56 -13.20 18.37
N LEU A 85 -4.72 -13.08 17.36
CA LEU A 85 -4.43 -14.16 16.41
C LEU A 85 -3.72 -15.31 17.13
N SER A 86 -4.14 -16.55 16.88
CA SER A 86 -3.36 -17.72 17.29
C SER A 86 -2.05 -17.80 16.50
N ALA A 87 -1.07 -18.53 17.03
CA ALA A 87 0.19 -18.72 16.35
C ALA A 87 0.01 -19.43 14.99
N GLU A 88 -0.89 -20.40 14.87
CA GLU A 88 -1.12 -21.08 13.59
C GLU A 88 -1.73 -20.15 12.54
N LEU A 89 -2.71 -19.33 12.92
CA LEU A 89 -3.34 -18.38 12.01
C LEU A 89 -2.35 -17.29 11.57
N ALA A 90 -1.54 -16.78 12.51
CA ALA A 90 -0.49 -15.82 12.20
C ALA A 90 0.54 -16.42 11.23
N ALA A 91 0.96 -17.68 11.43
CA ALA A 91 1.89 -18.37 10.53
C ALA A 91 1.29 -18.56 9.12
N ALA A 92 0.02 -18.93 9.01
CA ALA A 92 -0.65 -19.09 7.73
C ALA A 92 -0.76 -17.77 6.94
N LEU A 93 -1.16 -16.68 7.59
CA LEU A 93 -1.17 -15.34 6.99
C LEU A 93 0.23 -14.87 6.60
N SER A 94 1.22 -15.15 7.46
CA SER A 94 2.62 -14.87 7.17
C SER A 94 3.10 -15.61 5.92
N GLY A 95 2.68 -16.87 5.73
CA GLY A 95 2.99 -17.65 4.53
C GLY A 95 2.48 -16.99 3.24
N ILE A 96 1.23 -16.50 3.24
CA ILE A 96 0.67 -15.74 2.10
C ILE A 96 1.49 -14.48 1.84
N TYR A 97 1.81 -13.73 2.90
CA TYR A 97 2.63 -12.51 2.80
C TYR A 97 4.01 -12.80 2.21
N HIS A 98 4.74 -13.78 2.75
CA HIS A 98 6.11 -14.09 2.33
C HIS A 98 6.17 -14.50 0.85
N GLU A 99 5.22 -15.32 0.39
CA GLU A 99 5.18 -15.71 -1.02
C GLU A 99 5.00 -14.51 -1.96
N ILE A 100 4.09 -13.59 -1.63
CA ILE A 100 3.85 -12.39 -2.43
C ILE A 100 5.04 -11.43 -2.35
N ALA A 101 5.60 -11.24 -1.15
CA ALA A 101 6.77 -10.39 -0.94
C ALA A 101 7.97 -10.90 -1.74
N ASP A 102 8.25 -12.20 -1.71
CA ASP A 102 9.34 -12.81 -2.48
C ASP A 102 9.15 -12.63 -3.99
N ARG A 103 7.93 -12.84 -4.49
CA ARG A 103 7.61 -12.60 -5.91
C ARG A 103 7.79 -11.14 -6.33
N SER A 104 7.57 -10.19 -5.43
CA SER A 104 7.75 -8.77 -5.73
C SER A 104 9.21 -8.40 -6.05
N TYR A 105 10.18 -9.11 -5.47
CA TYR A 105 11.62 -8.94 -5.77
C TYR A 105 12.04 -9.48 -7.15
N HIS A 106 11.12 -10.17 -7.83
CA HIS A 106 11.30 -10.73 -9.17
C HIS A 106 10.28 -10.18 -10.18
N THR A 107 9.49 -9.18 -9.78
CA THR A 107 8.45 -8.57 -10.60
C THR A 107 8.75 -7.09 -10.80
N CYS A 108 8.76 -6.63 -12.04
CA CYS A 108 9.00 -5.24 -12.37
C CYS A 108 7.92 -4.34 -11.74
N ASP A 109 8.34 -3.37 -10.93
CA ASP A 109 7.49 -2.41 -10.24
C ASP A 109 6.69 -1.51 -11.21
N VAL A 110 7.17 -1.31 -12.44
CA VAL A 110 6.50 -0.52 -13.48
C VAL A 110 5.48 -1.32 -14.28
N CYS A 111 5.89 -2.44 -14.91
CA CYS A 111 5.04 -3.16 -15.88
C CYS A 111 4.49 -4.51 -15.40
N GLY A 112 4.95 -5.04 -14.26
CA GLY A 112 4.53 -6.35 -13.75
C GLY A 112 5.15 -7.56 -14.45
N GLY A 113 6.01 -7.35 -15.45
CA GLY A 113 6.79 -8.43 -16.07
C GLY A 113 7.97 -8.89 -15.18
N PRO A 114 8.77 -9.87 -15.64
CA PRO A 114 9.96 -10.31 -14.91
C PRO A 114 10.94 -9.16 -14.65
N GLY A 115 11.35 -9.01 -13.40
CA GLY A 115 12.28 -7.97 -12.95
C GLY A 115 13.38 -8.55 -12.07
N ARG A 116 14.39 -7.73 -11.79
CA ARG A 116 15.38 -8.02 -10.76
C ARG A 116 15.57 -6.83 -9.84
N LEU A 117 15.85 -7.09 -8.59
CA LEU A 117 16.25 -6.08 -7.63
C LEU A 117 17.57 -5.43 -8.09
N ILE A 118 17.57 -4.11 -8.14
CA ILE A 118 18.75 -3.30 -8.40
C ILE A 118 18.89 -2.23 -7.31
N SER A 119 20.13 -1.84 -7.06
CA SER A 119 20.46 -0.69 -6.24
C SER A 119 21.07 0.39 -7.13
N ASN A 120 20.50 1.59 -7.10
CA ASN A 120 21.04 2.77 -7.78
C ASN A 120 21.14 3.92 -6.77
N ASN A 121 22.36 4.35 -6.46
CA ASN A 121 22.62 5.43 -5.49
C ASN A 121 21.89 5.26 -4.15
N GLY A 122 21.87 4.05 -3.60
CA GLY A 122 21.22 3.74 -2.32
C GLY A 122 19.69 3.58 -2.40
N ARG A 123 19.10 3.75 -3.58
CA ARG A 123 17.68 3.45 -3.85
C ARG A 123 17.54 2.06 -4.43
N TYR A 124 16.66 1.26 -3.83
CA TYR A 124 16.35 -0.09 -4.28
C TYR A 124 15.04 -0.09 -5.07
N VAL A 125 15.05 -0.72 -6.24
CA VAL A 125 13.86 -0.94 -7.10
C VAL A 125 13.97 -2.30 -7.78
N THR A 126 12.84 -2.94 -8.10
CA THR A 126 12.83 -4.20 -8.87
C THR A 126 12.30 -3.92 -10.26
N ARG A 127 13.16 -4.07 -11.29
CA ARG A 127 12.83 -3.66 -12.68
C ARG A 127 13.30 -4.64 -13.74
N CYS A 128 12.62 -4.65 -14.89
CA CYS A 128 13.08 -5.34 -16.09
C CYS A 128 14.20 -4.53 -16.79
N ASN A 129 14.90 -5.16 -17.74
CA ASN A 129 16.01 -4.50 -18.47
C ASN A 129 15.57 -3.21 -19.16
N ASP A 130 14.38 -3.20 -19.76
CA ASP A 130 13.88 -2.05 -20.51
C ASP A 130 13.67 -0.84 -19.60
N HIS A 131 13.03 -1.03 -18.44
CA HIS A 131 12.82 0.03 -17.44
C HIS A 131 14.08 0.44 -16.67
N ILE A 132 15.14 -0.38 -16.73
CA ILE A 132 16.47 0.01 -16.25
C ILE A 132 17.16 0.89 -17.30
N ALA A 133 17.03 0.53 -18.58
CA ALA A 133 17.68 1.20 -19.70
C ALA A 133 17.06 2.56 -20.03
N ASP A 134 15.76 2.74 -19.81
CA ASP A 134 15.03 3.97 -20.13
C ASP A 134 15.63 5.21 -19.43
N ARG A 135 16.35 5.07 -18.30
CA ARG A 135 16.93 6.15 -17.46
C ARG A 135 15.94 7.22 -16.99
N ARG A 136 14.78 7.35 -17.62
CA ARG A 136 13.55 7.88 -17.09
C ARG A 136 13.15 6.96 -15.94
N PHE A 137 13.55 7.34 -14.74
CA PHE A 137 12.92 6.88 -13.50
C PHE A 137 11.48 7.42 -13.47
N THR A 138 10.67 7.13 -14.48
CA THR A 138 9.36 7.75 -14.62
C THR A 138 8.34 7.01 -13.77
N MET A 139 7.75 7.81 -12.88
CA MET A 139 6.62 7.54 -12.00
C MET A 139 6.93 6.59 -10.85
N ASP A 140 7.52 7.17 -9.81
CA ASP A 140 7.45 6.66 -8.46
C ASP A 140 6.12 7.08 -7.83
N CYS A 141 5.27 6.14 -7.43
CA CYS A 141 4.05 6.45 -6.67
C CYS A 141 4.34 7.26 -5.39
N ARG A 142 5.57 7.26 -4.88
CA ARG A 142 6.00 8.13 -3.76
C ARG A 142 6.04 9.62 -4.13
N GLU A 143 6.15 10.00 -5.41
CA GLU A 143 6.03 11.41 -5.83
C GLU A 143 4.59 11.92 -5.65
N ILE A 144 3.59 11.03 -5.79
CA ILE A 144 2.18 11.34 -5.52
C ILE A 144 1.94 11.52 -4.01
N GLY A 145 2.53 10.65 -3.17
CA GLY A 145 2.41 10.74 -1.71
C GLY A 145 3.06 11.98 -1.06
N ARG A 146 4.14 12.51 -1.64
CA ARG A 146 4.74 13.80 -1.18
C ARG A 146 3.89 15.00 -1.56
N GLY A 147 3.18 14.96 -2.69
CA GLY A 147 2.23 16.00 -3.09
C GLY A 147 1.03 16.10 -2.15
N LEU A 148 0.57 14.98 -1.59
CA LEU A 148 -0.52 14.95 -0.60
C LEU A 148 -0.07 15.48 0.78
N LYS A 149 1.16 15.18 1.22
CA LYS A 149 1.72 15.77 2.45
C LYS A 149 1.84 17.29 2.39
N HIS A 150 2.20 17.87 1.24
CA HIS A 150 2.31 19.33 1.11
C HIS A 150 0.96 20.06 0.96
N LYS A 151 -0.07 19.40 0.40
CA LYS A 151 -1.40 20.02 0.25
C LYS A 151 -2.14 20.14 1.59
N TYR A 152 -2.01 19.18 2.49
CA TYR A 152 -2.69 19.24 3.79
C TYR A 152 -2.06 20.25 4.76
N VAL A 153 -0.73 20.46 4.71
CA VAL A 153 -0.06 21.46 5.57
C VAL A 153 -0.38 22.89 5.13
N ALA A 154 -0.58 23.12 3.82
CA ALA A 154 -0.93 24.45 3.29
C ALA A 154 -2.39 24.87 3.61
N SER A 155 -3.27 23.97 4.05
CA SER A 155 -4.65 24.31 4.41
C SER A 155 -4.86 24.58 5.91
N ALA A 156 -3.82 24.40 6.74
CA ALA A 156 -3.92 24.58 8.19
C ALA A 156 -3.41 25.95 8.71
N GLU A 157 -2.83 26.80 7.86
CA GLU A 157 -2.21 28.06 8.28
C GLU A 157 -2.87 29.35 7.76
N ASP A 158 -4.11 29.28 7.24
CA ASP A 158 -4.87 30.48 6.85
C ASP A 158 -6.21 30.56 7.60
N ASN A 159 -6.15 30.70 8.93
CA ASN A 159 -7.27 31.30 9.68
C ASN A 159 -6.84 31.93 11.02
N SER A 160 -5.98 32.94 10.96
CA SER A 160 -5.79 33.88 12.08
C SER A 160 -5.79 35.31 11.54
N GLY A 161 -6.98 35.83 11.30
CA GLY A 161 -7.16 37.17 10.75
C GLY A 161 -8.51 37.76 11.11
N GLU A 162 -8.80 37.94 12.40
CA GLU A 162 -9.88 38.84 12.81
C GLU A 162 -9.36 39.88 13.82
N ARG A 163 -9.24 41.11 13.31
CA ARG A 163 -8.87 42.32 14.05
C ARG A 163 -9.97 42.63 15.05
N ILE A 164 -9.62 42.65 16.33
CA ILE A 164 -10.46 43.25 17.37
C ILE A 164 -10.08 44.74 17.45
N GLY A 165 -11.07 45.60 17.27
CA GLY A 165 -10.91 47.06 17.27
C GLY A 165 -10.59 47.59 18.67
N ASN A 166 -9.62 48.50 18.74
CA ASN A 166 -9.35 49.30 19.93
C ASN A 166 -10.34 50.47 19.98
N ARG A 167 -11.01 50.59 21.13
CA ARG A 167 -11.62 51.82 21.64
C ARG A 167 -10.65 52.47 22.62
#